data_AF-A0A7J6NFG2-F1
#
_entry.id   AF-A0A7J6NFG2-F1
#
_cell.length_a   1.000
_cell.length_b   1.000
_cell.length_c   1.000
_cell.angle_alpha   90.00
_cell.angle_beta   90.00
_cell.angle_gamma   90.00
#
_symmetry.space_group_name_H-M   'P 1'
#
loop_
_entity.id
_entity.type
_entity.pdbx_description
1 polymer ?
#
loop_
_entity_poly.entity_id
_entity_poly.type
_entity_poly.pdbx_seq_one_letter_code
_entity_poly.pdbx_strand_id
1 'polypeptide(L)'
;MGASCCSSSTAPDDPTRMDSLVEETRTDSQPRGGSSSAAVAVGSDVLTDRDEIDVRLLVDSDPFEQPVSPINQSGGTAAFYRVKYNEGSSGGRTPYYWIGKDLARAADEVDFYDEINALRKSENANGSGCQSWAISEYMLEYAGVCRLRVKCPAKASAHTGSEASSSVNGKSPVSATEVIEERDLILLRNLHDGYKKLRLLDIKMGEVTAVAGWQELPLRASGVSVEKLLCSGKESFSSLERPSD
;
A
#
# COMPACT_ATOMS: atom_id res chain seq x y z
N MET A 1 2.02 -55.80 -8.84
CA MET A 1 0.63 -56.17 -8.50
C MET A 1 0.04 -55.00 -7.73
N GLY A 2 -1.02 -54.37 -8.25
CA GLY A 2 -1.64 -53.19 -7.61
C GLY A 2 -2.34 -52.31 -8.65
N ALA A 3 -3.59 -52.70 -8.94
CA ALA A 3 -4.56 -52.13 -9.88
C ALA A 3 -4.84 -50.63 -9.64
N SER A 4 -4.89 -49.79 -10.67
CA SER A 4 -6.08 -49.47 -11.52
C SER A 4 -7.20 -48.76 -10.76
N CYS A 5 -7.27 -47.44 -10.88
CA CYS A 5 -8.46 -46.64 -10.58
C CYS A 5 -8.82 -45.84 -11.83
N CYS A 6 -10.00 -46.15 -12.36
CA CYS A 6 -10.54 -45.65 -13.60
C CYS A 6 -11.04 -44.21 -13.47
N SER A 7 -10.83 -43.47 -14.55
CA SER A 7 -11.43 -42.19 -14.88
C SER A 7 -12.94 -42.34 -15.11
N SER A 8 -13.73 -41.39 -14.60
CA SER A 8 -15.09 -41.13 -15.09
C SER A 8 -15.24 -39.62 -15.28
N SER A 9 -15.27 -39.23 -16.55
CA SER A 9 -15.59 -37.91 -17.05
C SER A 9 -17.11 -37.80 -17.10
N THR A 10 -17.66 -36.74 -16.48
CA THR A 10 -19.06 -36.36 -16.65
C THR A 10 -19.06 -34.89 -17.06
N ALA A 11 -19.40 -34.62 -18.32
CA ALA A 11 -19.64 -33.29 -18.84
C ALA A 11 -21.01 -32.78 -18.34
N PRO A 12 -21.15 -31.51 -17.95
CA PRO A 12 -22.46 -30.89 -17.84
C PRO A 12 -22.85 -30.19 -19.15
N ASP A 13 -24.13 -30.39 -19.50
CA ASP A 13 -24.86 -29.81 -20.62
C ASP A 13 -24.95 -28.27 -20.57
N ASP A 14 -24.85 -27.68 -21.75
CA ASP A 14 -25.21 -26.31 -22.15
C ASP A 14 -26.50 -26.41 -22.99
N PRO A 15 -27.26 -25.36 -23.38
CA PRO A 15 -27.56 -24.04 -22.79
C PRO A 15 -29.09 -23.85 -22.56
N THR A 16 -29.50 -23.16 -21.49
CA THR A 16 -30.89 -22.65 -21.39
C THR A 16 -30.93 -21.13 -21.51
N ARG A 17 -31.15 -20.72 -22.76
CA ARG A 17 -31.86 -19.52 -23.23
C ARG A 17 -32.91 -19.01 -22.23
N MET A 18 -32.74 -17.77 -21.75
CA MET A 18 -33.81 -16.99 -21.11
C MET A 18 -33.98 -15.69 -21.89
N ASP A 19 -35.08 -15.65 -22.63
CA ASP A 19 -35.59 -14.50 -23.34
C ASP A 19 -36.10 -13.44 -22.33
N SER A 20 -35.69 -12.18 -22.56
CA SER A 20 -36.48 -10.94 -22.47
C SER A 20 -37.60 -10.84 -21.43
N LEU A 21 -37.47 -9.90 -20.48
CA LEU A 21 -38.58 -9.04 -20.03
C LEU A 21 -38.00 -7.70 -19.55
N VAL A 22 -38.21 -6.67 -20.37
CA VAL A 22 -38.00 -5.27 -20.03
C VAL A 22 -39.24 -4.83 -19.26
N GLU A 23 -39.12 -4.55 -17.96
CA GLU A 23 -40.12 -3.78 -17.22
C GLU A 23 -39.64 -2.33 -17.08
N GLU A 24 -40.22 -1.45 -17.90
CA GLU A 24 -40.25 -0.02 -17.66
C GLU A 24 -41.08 0.26 -16.39
N THR A 25 -40.40 0.50 -15.27
CA THR A 25 -41.05 1.10 -14.10
C THR A 25 -41.04 2.62 -14.23
N ARG A 26 -42.25 3.15 -14.44
CA ARG A 26 -42.60 4.56 -14.45
C ARG A 26 -42.09 5.27 -13.19
N THR A 27 -41.30 6.31 -13.39
CA THR A 27 -41.05 7.38 -12.41
C THR A 27 -42.35 8.13 -12.14
N ASP A 28 -42.89 7.97 -10.93
CA ASP A 28 -43.97 8.81 -10.43
C ASP A 28 -43.40 9.94 -9.58
N SER A 29 -43.90 11.15 -9.89
CA SER A 29 -43.39 12.43 -9.40
C SER A 29 -44.27 12.87 -8.24
N GLN A 30 -43.73 13.11 -7.05
CA GLN A 30 -44.47 13.72 -5.94
C GLN A 30 -43.65 14.80 -5.20
N PRO A 31 -44.34 15.75 -4.55
CA PRO A 31 -43.93 17.15 -4.55
C PRO A 31 -43.31 17.65 -3.24
N ARG A 32 -42.75 18.85 -3.37
CA ARG A 32 -42.23 19.78 -2.36
C ARG A 32 -43.04 19.85 -1.05
N GLY A 33 -42.32 19.70 0.06
CA GLY A 33 -42.59 20.28 1.37
C GLY A 33 -41.31 20.17 2.20
N GLY A 34 -40.87 21.09 3.06
CA GLY A 34 -41.32 22.40 3.48
C GLY A 34 -40.21 22.91 4.40
N SER A 35 -39.79 24.17 4.24
CA SER A 35 -38.76 24.80 5.06
C SER A 35 -39.17 24.85 6.52
N SER A 36 -38.35 24.28 7.40
CA SER A 36 -38.31 24.63 8.83
C SER A 36 -36.87 24.83 9.25
N SER A 37 -36.45 26.10 9.28
CA SER A 37 -35.14 26.52 9.77
C SER A 37 -35.20 26.61 11.29
N ALA A 38 -34.75 25.57 11.98
CA ALA A 38 -34.40 25.64 13.39
C ALA A 38 -32.90 25.98 13.50
N ALA A 39 -32.59 27.15 14.05
CA ALA A 39 -31.24 27.56 14.38
C ALA A 39 -30.74 26.71 15.56
N VAL A 40 -29.91 25.71 15.26
CA VAL A 40 -29.18 24.93 16.26
C VAL A 40 -27.90 25.69 16.59
N ALA A 41 -27.78 26.13 17.85
CA ALA A 41 -26.57 26.73 18.37
C ALA A 41 -25.45 25.68 18.42
N VAL A 42 -24.48 25.82 17.52
CA VAL A 42 -23.25 25.02 17.49
C VAL A 42 -22.29 25.61 18.52
N GLY A 43 -22.25 25.01 19.70
CA GLY A 43 -21.13 25.18 20.63
C GLY A 43 -19.93 24.43 20.08
N SER A 44 -19.00 25.15 19.47
CA SER A 44 -17.73 24.60 18.98
C SER A 44 -16.78 24.40 20.16
N ASP A 45 -16.98 23.32 20.91
CA ASP A 45 -15.92 22.79 21.77
C ASP A 45 -14.84 22.23 20.85
N VAL A 46 -13.73 22.96 20.75
CA VAL A 46 -12.52 22.56 20.03
C VAL A 46 -11.88 21.41 20.81
N LEU A 47 -12.43 20.21 20.62
CA LEU A 47 -11.70 18.98 20.88
C LEU A 47 -10.53 18.96 19.91
N THR A 48 -9.32 18.91 20.46
CA THR A 48 -8.10 18.84 19.69
C THR A 48 -8.12 17.58 18.84
N ASP A 49 -8.32 17.80 17.55
CA ASP A 49 -8.26 17.01 16.32
C ASP A 49 -7.14 15.94 16.21
N ARG A 50 -6.96 15.14 17.26
CA ARG A 50 -5.97 14.04 17.34
C ARG A 50 -6.60 12.68 17.59
N ASP A 51 -7.90 12.62 17.85
CA ASP A 51 -8.64 11.38 18.09
C ASP A 51 -9.39 10.87 16.84
N GLU A 52 -9.35 11.57 15.69
CA GLU A 52 -9.96 11.11 14.44
C GLU A 52 -9.06 10.16 13.62
N ILE A 53 -8.19 9.39 14.30
CA ILE A 53 -7.47 8.23 13.72
C ILE A 53 -8.26 6.94 14.03
N ASP A 54 -9.59 7.02 14.16
CA ASP A 54 -10.39 5.99 14.84
C ASP A 54 -11.00 4.91 13.93
N VAL A 55 -10.58 4.82 12.65
CA VAL A 55 -11.05 3.72 11.78
C VAL A 55 -9.99 3.09 10.90
N ARG A 56 -8.74 3.57 10.97
CA ARG A 56 -7.65 2.94 10.22
C ARG A 56 -7.44 1.54 10.78
N LEU A 57 -7.29 0.56 9.88
CA LEU A 57 -6.99 -0.82 10.25
C LEU A 57 -5.61 -0.87 10.88
N LEU A 58 -5.53 -0.65 12.19
CA LEU A 58 -4.29 -0.75 12.95
C LEU A 58 -3.98 -2.23 13.16
N VAL A 59 -2.86 -2.67 12.61
CA VAL A 59 -2.36 -4.04 12.74
C VAL A 59 -1.44 -4.11 13.94
N ASP A 60 -1.69 -5.08 14.81
CA ASP A 60 -0.85 -5.38 15.96
C ASP A 60 0.58 -5.72 15.52
N SER A 61 1.56 -5.17 16.25
CA SER A 61 2.99 -5.34 15.97
C SER A 61 3.59 -6.60 16.58
N ASP A 62 2.94 -7.15 17.61
CA ASP A 62 3.39 -8.32 18.39
C ASP A 62 3.66 -9.60 17.56
N PRO A 63 2.93 -9.88 16.46
CA PRO A 63 3.20 -11.04 15.62
C PRO A 63 4.51 -10.96 14.83
N PHE A 64 5.19 -9.80 14.77
CA PHE A 64 6.33 -9.57 13.88
C PHE A 64 7.66 -9.47 14.61
N GLU A 65 8.73 -9.94 13.96
CA GLU A 65 10.10 -9.76 14.41
C GLU A 65 10.50 -8.28 14.32
N GLN A 66 11.14 -7.77 15.38
CA GLN A 66 11.61 -6.39 15.47
C GLN A 66 13.06 -6.33 15.96
N PRO A 67 13.90 -5.38 15.48
CA PRO A 67 13.58 -4.37 14.48
C PRO A 67 13.61 -4.93 13.04
N VAL A 68 12.72 -4.43 12.18
CA VAL A 68 12.65 -4.82 10.76
C VAL A 68 13.76 -4.17 9.95
N SER A 69 14.21 -4.85 8.89
CA SER A 69 15.34 -4.39 8.06
C SER A 69 14.85 -3.77 6.75
N PRO A 70 15.47 -2.68 6.26
CA PRO A 70 15.11 -2.07 4.98
C PRO A 70 15.52 -3.00 3.83
N ILE A 71 14.75 -2.95 2.73
CA ILE A 71 15.03 -3.70 1.51
C ILE A 71 15.71 -2.76 0.52
N ASN A 72 16.84 -3.19 -0.03
CA ASN A 72 17.61 -2.44 -1.04
C ASN A 72 16.95 -2.55 -2.43
N GLN A 73 15.68 -2.20 -2.56
CA GLN A 73 14.95 -2.21 -3.82
C GLN A 73 14.40 -0.81 -4.10
N SER A 74 15.00 -0.12 -5.07
CA SER A 74 14.66 1.25 -5.43
C SER A 74 13.59 1.27 -6.52
N GLY A 75 12.32 1.28 -6.14
CA GLY A 75 11.18 1.38 -7.06
C GLY A 75 10.37 2.68 -6.95
N GLY A 76 10.78 3.65 -6.13
CA GLY A 76 9.99 4.86 -5.89
C GLY A 76 10.51 5.76 -4.78
N THR A 77 9.63 6.57 -4.23
CA THR A 77 9.88 7.57 -3.17
C THR A 77 9.82 6.99 -1.75
N ALA A 78 9.05 5.93 -1.54
CA ALA A 78 8.90 5.27 -0.24
C ALA A 78 9.94 4.16 -0.05
N ALA A 79 10.46 4.02 1.17
CA ALA A 79 11.30 2.90 1.55
C ALA A 79 10.44 1.64 1.81
N PHE A 80 11.01 0.48 1.53
CA PHE A 80 10.39 -0.81 1.85
C PHE A 80 11.17 -1.53 2.95
N TYR A 81 10.45 -2.29 3.76
CA TYR A 81 10.96 -3.01 4.92
C TYR A 81 10.53 -4.47 4.87
N ARG A 82 11.47 -5.35 5.22
CA ARG A 82 11.23 -6.79 5.32
C ARG A 82 10.54 -7.06 6.64
N VAL A 83 9.26 -7.45 6.58
CA VAL A 83 8.46 -7.82 7.73
C VAL A 83 8.45 -9.34 7.82
N LYS A 84 8.87 -9.87 8.97
CA LYS A 84 8.91 -11.31 9.23
C LYS A 84 8.03 -11.64 10.42
N TYR A 85 7.23 -12.70 10.33
CA TYR A 85 6.50 -13.23 11.49
C TYR A 85 7.45 -13.83 12.52
N ASN A 86 7.13 -13.66 13.79
CA ASN A 86 7.68 -14.45 14.89
C ASN A 86 7.33 -15.93 14.71
N GLU A 87 8.16 -16.82 15.26
CA GLU A 87 7.94 -18.26 15.16
C GLU A 87 6.59 -18.65 15.79
N GLY A 88 5.75 -19.35 15.03
CA GLY A 88 4.41 -19.76 15.45
C GLY A 88 3.30 -18.71 15.25
N SER A 89 3.62 -17.45 14.97
CA SER A 89 2.63 -16.37 14.83
C SER A 89 2.03 -16.22 13.43
N SER A 90 2.47 -17.01 12.45
CA SER A 90 2.10 -16.79 11.04
C SER A 90 0.70 -17.29 10.65
N GLY A 91 0.05 -18.11 11.48
CA GLY A 91 -1.28 -18.65 11.18
C GLY A 91 -1.35 -19.44 9.87
N GLY A 92 -0.27 -20.17 9.52
CA GLY A 92 -0.16 -20.93 8.27
C GLY A 92 0.38 -20.12 7.08
N ARG A 93 0.63 -18.81 7.24
CA ARG A 93 1.36 -18.00 6.26
C ARG A 93 2.87 -18.28 6.33
N THR A 94 3.58 -17.94 5.27
CA THR A 94 5.05 -18.00 5.27
C THR A 94 5.64 -16.91 6.18
N PRO A 95 6.90 -17.04 6.62
CA PRO A 95 7.51 -16.03 7.49
C PRO A 95 7.55 -14.62 6.89
N TYR A 96 7.72 -14.49 5.56
CA TYR A 96 7.86 -13.21 4.86
C TYR A 96 6.62 -12.87 4.02
N TYR A 97 5.44 -13.24 4.51
CA TYR A 97 4.18 -13.06 3.81
C TYR A 97 3.86 -11.59 3.52
N TRP A 98 4.27 -10.69 4.42
CA TRP A 98 4.04 -9.24 4.33
C TRP A 98 5.32 -8.48 3.96
N ILE A 99 5.14 -7.34 3.31
CA ILE A 99 6.16 -6.32 3.10
C ILE A 99 5.66 -4.99 3.68
N GLY A 100 6.53 -4.27 4.38
CA GLY A 100 6.21 -2.96 4.95
C GLY A 100 6.63 -1.86 3.98
N LYS A 101 5.75 -0.87 3.77
CA LYS A 101 6.06 0.35 2.99
C LYS A 101 5.95 1.57 3.88
N ASP A 102 6.92 2.48 3.81
CA ASP A 102 6.99 3.67 4.66
C ASP A 102 5.77 4.59 4.46
N LEU A 103 4.94 4.74 5.50
CA LEU A 103 3.71 5.52 5.42
C LEU A 103 3.97 7.00 5.16
N ALA A 104 5.09 7.55 5.67
CA ALA A 104 5.42 8.97 5.51
C ALA A 104 5.57 9.42 4.04
N ARG A 105 5.68 8.45 3.11
CA ARG A 105 5.83 8.68 1.66
C ARG A 105 4.72 8.05 0.83
N ALA A 106 3.70 7.48 1.47
CA ALA A 106 2.61 6.74 0.84
C ALA A 106 1.27 6.98 1.55
N ALA A 107 1.09 8.15 2.19
CA ALA A 107 -0.08 8.44 3.00
C ALA A 107 -1.39 8.43 2.18
N ASP A 108 -1.31 8.86 0.93
CA ASP A 108 -2.40 8.83 -0.06
C ASP A 108 -2.83 7.40 -0.44
N GLU A 109 -1.93 6.42 -0.31
CA GLU A 109 -2.26 5.03 -0.60
C GLU A 109 -3.15 4.40 0.47
N VAL A 110 -3.06 4.85 1.74
CA VAL A 110 -3.85 4.27 2.83
C VAL A 110 -5.34 4.49 2.60
N ASP A 111 -5.73 5.73 2.31
CA ASP A 111 -7.14 6.07 2.12
C ASP A 111 -7.73 5.28 0.94
N PHE A 112 -6.94 5.09 -0.13
CA PHE A 112 -7.32 4.23 -1.27
C PHE A 112 -7.56 2.78 -0.87
N TYR A 113 -6.66 2.16 -0.11
CA TYR A 113 -6.83 0.77 0.32
C TYR A 113 -7.96 0.60 1.35
N ASP A 114 -8.15 1.56 2.25
CA ASP A 114 -9.22 1.55 3.24
C ASP A 114 -10.60 1.64 2.55
N GLU A 115 -10.75 2.49 1.51
CA GLU A 115 -11.97 2.59 0.71
C GLU A 115 -12.30 1.28 -0.02
N ILE A 116 -11.30 0.65 -0.64
CA ILE A 116 -11.49 -0.66 -1.30
C ILE A 116 -11.91 -1.74 -0.30
N ASN A 117 -11.33 -1.74 0.90
CA ASN A 117 -11.74 -2.67 1.96
C ASN A 117 -13.17 -2.39 2.47
N ALA A 118 -13.57 -1.11 2.57
CA ALA A 118 -14.93 -0.74 2.93
C ALA A 118 -15.95 -1.22 1.88
N LEU A 119 -15.63 -1.03 0.59
CA LEU A 119 -16.46 -1.52 -0.51
C LEU A 119 -16.64 -3.05 -0.45
N ARG A 120 -15.54 -3.81 -0.29
CA ARG A 120 -15.60 -5.28 -0.11
C ARG A 120 -16.47 -5.72 1.06
N LYS A 121 -16.37 -5.03 2.20
CA LYS A 121 -17.20 -5.34 3.39
C LYS A 121 -18.69 -5.11 3.09
N SER A 122 -19.01 -4.03 2.38
CA SER A 122 -20.40 -3.71 2.03
C SER A 122 -21.03 -4.72 1.06
N GLU A 123 -20.26 -5.23 0.09
CA GLU A 123 -20.71 -6.28 -0.85
C GLU A 123 -21.05 -7.57 -0.11
N ASN A 124 -20.15 -8.02 0.78
CA ASN A 124 -20.35 -9.23 1.59
C ASN A 124 -21.57 -9.13 2.52
N ALA A 125 -21.87 -7.94 3.03
CA ALA A 125 -23.01 -7.73 3.91
C ALA A 125 -24.37 -7.81 3.17
N ASN A 126 -24.41 -7.39 1.91
CA ASN A 126 -25.68 -7.24 1.18
C ASN A 126 -26.16 -8.54 0.50
N GLY A 127 -25.32 -9.59 0.43
CA GLY A 127 -25.68 -10.90 -0.15
C GLY A 127 -26.17 -10.84 -1.61
N SER A 128 -26.06 -9.68 -2.25
CA SER A 128 -26.55 -9.40 -3.59
C SER A 128 -25.43 -9.77 -4.55
N GLY A 129 -25.71 -10.64 -5.52
CA GLY A 129 -24.80 -10.97 -6.62
C GLY A 129 -24.55 -9.81 -7.60
N CYS A 130 -24.67 -8.57 -7.11
CA CYS A 130 -24.22 -7.38 -7.81
C CYS A 130 -22.74 -7.52 -8.13
N GLN A 131 -22.34 -7.08 -9.32
CA GLN A 131 -21.01 -7.25 -9.87
C GLN A 131 -19.95 -6.83 -8.85
N SER A 132 -19.23 -7.84 -8.33
CA SER A 132 -17.99 -7.68 -7.56
C SER A 132 -17.14 -6.60 -8.23
N TRP A 133 -16.55 -5.71 -7.43
CA TRP A 133 -15.42 -4.89 -7.86
C TRP A 133 -14.24 -5.81 -8.23
N ALA A 134 -14.29 -6.38 -9.43
CA ALA A 134 -13.35 -7.35 -9.95
C ALA A 134 -11.91 -6.81 -9.93
N ILE A 135 -11.75 -5.48 -10.01
CA ILE A 135 -10.44 -4.84 -9.87
C ILE A 135 -9.76 -5.17 -8.55
N SER A 136 -10.53 -5.38 -7.48
CA SER A 136 -9.98 -5.68 -6.16
C SER A 136 -9.31 -7.06 -6.13
N GLU A 137 -9.69 -8.00 -7.00
CA GLU A 137 -9.02 -9.31 -7.12
C GLU A 137 -7.61 -9.19 -7.73
N TYR A 138 -7.36 -8.11 -8.47
CA TYR A 138 -6.06 -7.79 -9.06
C TYR A 138 -5.20 -6.89 -8.17
N MET A 139 -5.70 -6.50 -6.99
CA MET A 139 -4.97 -5.68 -6.03
C MET A 139 -4.18 -6.54 -5.04
N LEU A 140 -3.11 -5.97 -4.49
CA LEU A 140 -2.39 -6.60 -3.38
C LEU A 140 -3.29 -6.69 -2.14
N GLU A 141 -3.19 -7.80 -1.41
CA GLU A 141 -3.76 -7.90 -0.08
C GLU A 141 -3.13 -6.82 0.82
N TYR A 142 -3.99 -6.11 1.54
CA TYR A 142 -3.62 -5.03 2.44
C TYR A 142 -4.15 -5.36 3.83
N ALA A 143 -3.23 -5.46 4.79
CA ALA A 143 -3.59 -5.80 6.17
C ALA A 143 -3.99 -4.57 6.99
N GLY A 144 -3.46 -3.39 6.64
CA GLY A 144 -3.58 -2.19 7.45
C GLY A 144 -2.25 -1.46 7.66
N VAL A 145 -2.25 -0.55 8.61
CA VAL A 145 -1.08 0.20 9.07
C VAL A 145 -0.54 -0.46 10.33
N CYS A 146 0.77 -0.70 10.39
CA CYS A 146 1.45 -1.30 11.53
C CYS A 146 2.61 -0.42 11.98
N ARG A 147 2.69 -0.12 13.28
CA ARG A 147 3.82 0.60 13.87
C ARG A 147 4.93 -0.39 14.22
N LEU A 148 6.09 -0.26 13.60
CA LEU A 148 7.21 -1.18 13.76
C LEU A 148 8.53 -0.44 14.02
N ARG A 149 9.40 -1.06 14.83
CA ARG A 149 10.78 -0.59 14.98
C ARG A 149 11.57 -0.98 13.74
N VAL A 150 12.17 0.00 13.06
CA VAL A 150 12.95 -0.19 11.85
C VAL A 150 14.43 0.04 12.10
N LYS A 151 15.28 -0.73 11.45
CA LYS A 151 16.72 -0.44 11.35
C LYS A 151 16.93 0.60 10.27
N CYS A 152 17.48 1.74 10.63
CA CYS A 152 17.91 2.73 9.67
C CYS A 152 19.43 2.73 9.56
N PRO A 153 19.98 2.73 8.32
CA PRO A 153 21.38 3.06 8.19
C PRO A 153 21.56 4.44 8.80
N ALA A 154 22.61 4.64 9.60
CA ALA A 154 23.04 5.97 9.99
C ALA A 154 23.46 6.72 8.72
N LYS A 155 22.47 7.20 7.96
CA LYS A 155 22.68 8.25 6.99
C LYS A 155 23.22 9.39 7.82
N ALA A 156 24.46 9.79 7.52
CA ALA A 156 25.12 10.94 8.11
C ALA A 156 24.06 12.00 8.37
N SER A 157 23.73 12.19 9.64
CA SER A 157 22.76 13.16 10.11
C SER A 157 23.15 14.51 9.51
N ALA A 158 22.61 14.80 8.33
CA ALA A 158 22.88 16.00 7.61
C ALA A 158 21.88 17.01 8.15
N HIS A 159 22.41 17.93 8.95
CA HIS A 159 21.82 19.22 9.27
C HIS A 159 20.65 19.23 10.28
N THR A 160 21.03 19.19 11.56
CA THR A 160 20.62 20.25 12.50
C THR A 160 21.75 20.45 13.53
N GLY A 161 22.76 21.25 13.16
CA GLY A 161 23.83 21.67 14.07
C GLY A 161 25.23 21.63 13.47
N SER A 162 25.59 22.71 12.76
CA SER A 162 26.96 23.26 12.69
C SER A 162 27.62 23.09 14.07
N GLU A 163 28.82 22.55 14.21
CA GLU A 163 30.07 23.31 14.06
C GLU A 163 31.26 22.47 13.55
N ALA A 164 32.13 23.17 12.82
CA ALA A 164 33.27 22.66 12.10
C ALA A 164 34.31 21.98 13.01
N SER A 165 34.68 20.74 12.68
CA SER A 165 35.98 20.20 13.08
C SER A 165 36.55 19.36 11.95
N SER A 166 37.50 19.96 11.25
CA SER A 166 38.36 19.34 10.26
C SER A 166 39.26 18.32 10.96
N SER A 167 39.05 17.03 10.72
CA SER A 167 40.00 16.01 11.16
C SER A 167 40.31 15.03 10.04
N VAL A 168 41.61 14.86 9.82
CA VAL A 168 42.26 14.28 8.66
C VAL A 168 42.69 12.83 8.97
N ASN A 169 42.30 11.92 8.07
CA ASN A 169 42.89 10.62 7.73
C ASN A 169 43.04 9.50 8.79
N GLY A 170 42.29 8.41 8.57
CA GLY A 170 42.50 7.08 9.17
C GLY A 170 41.33 6.13 8.88
N LYS A 171 41.21 5.65 7.64
CA LYS A 171 40.01 4.99 7.08
C LYS A 171 39.91 3.50 7.48
N SER A 172 39.63 3.21 8.74
CA SER A 172 39.04 1.92 9.13
C SER A 172 37.53 1.96 8.84
N PRO A 173 36.92 0.85 8.38
CA PRO A 173 35.46 0.74 8.31
C PRO A 173 34.91 0.77 9.74
N VAL A 174 34.64 1.97 10.24
CA VAL A 174 33.88 2.16 11.48
C VAL A 174 32.53 1.49 11.23
N SER A 175 32.24 0.44 12.00
CA SER A 175 30.96 -0.25 12.00
C SER A 175 29.86 0.81 12.06
N ALA A 176 29.13 0.98 10.96
CA ALA A 176 28.08 1.98 10.88
C ALA A 176 27.09 1.71 12.02
N THR A 177 27.00 2.64 12.97
CA THR A 177 26.07 2.53 14.08
C THR A 177 24.65 2.46 13.52
N GLU A 178 23.97 1.32 13.67
CA GLU A 178 22.57 1.19 13.27
C GLU A 178 21.70 2.02 14.23
N VAL A 179 20.81 2.85 13.69
CA VAL A 179 19.82 3.60 14.48
C VAL A 179 18.49 2.84 14.39
N ILE A 180 17.88 2.56 15.53
CA ILE A 180 16.55 1.94 15.59
C ILE A 180 15.54 3.05 15.87
N GLU A 181 14.54 3.19 15.01
CA GLU A 181 13.46 4.18 15.15
C GLU A 181 12.10 3.52 14.93
N GLU A 182 11.03 4.12 15.45
CA GLU A 182 9.65 3.65 15.18
C GLU A 182 9.11 4.30 13.92
N ARG A 183 8.46 3.50 13.07
CA ARG A 183 7.76 4.00 11.88
C ARG A 183 6.42 3.32 11.72
N ASP A 184 5.48 4.08 11.17
CA ASP A 184 4.21 3.55 10.68
C ASP A 184 4.43 3.00 9.26
N LEU A 185 4.10 1.73 9.05
CA LEU A 185 4.29 1.02 7.79
C LEU A 185 2.94 0.52 7.27
N ILE A 186 2.69 0.68 5.97
CA ILE A 186 1.59 0.01 5.27
C ILE A 186 2.02 -1.45 5.03
N LEU A 187 1.21 -2.41 5.49
CA LEU A 187 1.49 -3.83 5.28
C LEU A 187 0.76 -4.35 4.04
N LEU A 188 1.54 -4.72 3.02
CA LEU A 188 1.06 -5.25 1.75
C LEU A 188 1.53 -6.68 1.54
N ARG A 189 0.80 -7.47 0.74
CA ARG A 189 1.21 -8.82 0.33
C ARG A 189 2.58 -8.75 -0.34
N ASN A 190 3.54 -9.52 0.17
CA ASN A 190 4.84 -9.66 -0.47
C ASN A 190 4.72 -10.52 -1.73
N LEU A 191 4.84 -9.91 -2.92
CA LEU A 191 4.80 -10.61 -4.20
C LEU A 191 5.95 -11.62 -4.39
N HIS A 192 7.07 -11.44 -3.69
CA HIS A 192 8.19 -12.39 -3.73
C HIS A 192 7.96 -13.65 -2.88
N ASP A 193 6.90 -13.66 -2.06
CA ASP A 193 6.57 -14.80 -1.23
C ASP A 193 6.24 -16.04 -2.07
N GLY A 194 6.70 -17.22 -1.65
CA GLY A 194 6.52 -18.47 -2.39
C GLY A 194 7.39 -18.63 -3.66
N TYR A 195 7.98 -17.57 -4.21
CA TYR A 195 8.80 -17.66 -5.44
C TYR A 195 10.31 -17.76 -5.15
N LYS A 196 10.97 -18.75 -5.77
CA LYS A 196 12.45 -18.89 -5.71
C LYS A 196 13.16 -17.80 -6.53
N LYS A 197 12.60 -17.47 -7.69
CA LYS A 197 13.07 -16.42 -8.61
C LYS A 197 11.82 -15.74 -9.15
N LEU A 198 11.77 -14.42 -9.04
CA LEU A 198 10.66 -13.60 -9.54
C LEU A 198 11.24 -12.44 -10.35
N ARG A 199 10.70 -12.20 -11.53
CA ARG A 199 11.00 -11.02 -12.35
C ARG A 199 9.72 -10.23 -12.43
N LEU A 200 9.75 -9.00 -11.94
CA LEU A 200 8.62 -8.08 -11.97
C LEU A 200 8.86 -7.03 -13.05
N LEU A 201 7.80 -6.69 -13.78
CA LEU A 201 7.74 -5.55 -14.68
C LEU A 201 6.69 -4.60 -14.10
N ASP A 202 7.12 -3.41 -13.71
CA ASP A 202 6.22 -2.35 -13.27
C ASP A 202 5.90 -1.44 -14.47
N ILE A 203 4.62 -1.37 -14.84
CA ILE A 203 4.14 -0.54 -15.95
C ILE A 203 3.25 0.55 -15.36
N LYS A 204 3.74 1.79 -15.43
CA LYS A 204 2.93 2.96 -15.08
C LYS A 204 1.85 3.17 -16.15
N MET A 205 0.61 3.28 -15.72
CA MET A 205 -0.55 3.48 -16.60
C MET A 205 -1.10 4.90 -16.46
N GLY A 206 -1.67 5.43 -17.54
CA GLY A 206 -2.26 6.76 -17.62
C GLY A 206 -1.58 7.66 -18.66
N GLU A 207 -2.35 8.56 -19.28
CA GLU A 207 -1.83 9.56 -20.23
C GLU A 207 -0.87 10.55 -19.53
N VAL A 208 -1.14 10.85 -18.26
CA VAL A 208 -0.32 11.72 -17.41
C VAL A 208 -0.03 10.98 -16.11
N THR A 209 1.26 10.81 -15.80
CA THR A 209 1.74 10.05 -14.62
C THR A 209 2.32 10.94 -13.51
N ALA A 210 2.32 12.26 -13.72
CA ALA A 210 2.62 13.24 -12.70
C ALA A 210 1.33 13.99 -12.33
N VAL A 211 0.94 13.96 -11.06
CA VAL A 211 -0.21 14.74 -10.59
C VAL A 211 0.10 16.22 -10.80
N ALA A 212 -0.79 16.93 -11.49
CA ALA A 212 -0.68 18.37 -11.73
C ALA A 212 -0.52 19.10 -10.38
N GLY A 213 0.52 19.93 -10.25
CA GLY A 213 0.87 20.62 -9.00
C GLY A 213 2.20 20.19 -8.36
N TRP A 214 2.77 19.04 -8.73
CA TRP A 214 4.15 18.69 -8.34
C TRP A 214 5.22 19.40 -9.18
N GLN A 215 4.85 19.93 -10.35
CA GLN A 215 5.78 20.54 -11.32
C GLN A 215 5.85 22.08 -11.28
N GLU A 216 5.13 22.75 -10.38
CA GLU A 216 5.18 24.22 -10.29
C GLU A 216 5.53 24.70 -8.88
N LEU A 217 6.74 24.38 -8.42
CA LEU A 217 7.46 25.43 -7.68
C LEU A 217 7.71 26.54 -8.71
N PRO A 218 7.20 27.77 -8.51
CA PRO A 218 7.45 28.84 -9.44
C PRO A 218 8.97 29.04 -9.51
N LEU A 219 9.55 28.65 -10.65
CA LEU A 219 10.89 29.02 -11.08
C LEU A 219 10.89 30.55 -11.28
N ARG A 220 10.86 31.29 -10.17
CA ARG A 220 11.20 32.70 -10.16
C ARG A 220 12.71 32.78 -10.41
N ALA A 221 13.05 33.14 -11.64
CA ALA A 221 14.24 33.92 -12.02
C ALA A 221 15.62 33.23 -11.95
N SER A 222 15.80 32.08 -12.59
CA SER A 222 17.11 31.79 -13.19
C SER A 222 16.89 31.18 -14.58
N GLY A 223 17.43 31.83 -15.62
CA GLY A 223 17.18 31.53 -17.04
C GLY A 223 17.78 30.21 -17.52
N VAL A 224 17.37 29.10 -16.91
CA VAL A 224 17.78 27.74 -17.30
C VAL A 224 16.64 27.09 -18.06
N SER A 225 16.92 26.73 -19.32
CA SER A 225 15.96 26.13 -20.25
C SER A 225 15.35 24.83 -19.69
N VAL A 226 14.03 24.75 -19.71
CA VAL A 226 13.18 23.72 -19.05
C VAL A 226 13.16 22.38 -19.79
N GLU A 227 13.84 22.27 -20.93
CA GLU A 227 13.74 21.11 -21.83
C GLU A 227 14.46 19.83 -21.34
N LYS A 228 15.06 19.84 -20.14
CA LYS A 228 15.89 18.73 -19.63
C LYS A 228 15.34 17.98 -18.40
N LEU A 229 14.11 18.26 -17.98
CA LEU A 229 13.50 17.69 -16.76
C LEU A 229 12.32 16.75 -17.00
N LEU A 230 12.08 16.32 -18.25
CA LEU A 230 11.17 15.20 -18.51
C LEU A 230 11.82 13.89 -18.06
N CYS A 231 11.26 13.35 -16.96
CA CYS A 231 11.45 12.04 -16.36
C CYS A 231 12.37 11.09 -17.15
N SER A 232 13.64 11.02 -16.78
CA SER A 232 14.47 9.87 -17.16
C SER A 232 13.90 8.64 -16.45
N GLY A 233 13.02 7.91 -17.13
CA GLY A 233 12.63 6.57 -16.72
C GLY A 233 13.86 5.67 -16.74
N LYS A 234 14.59 5.62 -15.64
CA LYS A 234 15.64 4.62 -15.45
C LYS A 234 14.94 3.28 -15.28
N GLU A 235 15.08 2.41 -16.26
CA GLU A 235 14.76 0.99 -16.11
C GLU A 235 15.67 0.42 -15.00
N SER A 236 15.17 0.35 -13.78
CA SER A 236 15.87 -0.30 -12.68
C SER A 236 15.44 -1.76 -12.63
N PHE A 237 16.27 -2.64 -13.17
CA PHE A 237 16.10 -4.09 -13.00
C PHE A 237 16.58 -4.48 -11.61
N SER A 238 15.67 -4.74 -10.67
CA SER A 238 16.04 -5.21 -9.33
C SER A 238 15.95 -6.74 -9.26
N SER A 239 17.10 -7.40 -9.18
CA SER A 239 17.19 -8.83 -8.87
C SER A 239 17.29 -8.98 -7.35
N LEU A 240 16.24 -9.45 -6.68
CA LEU A 240 16.29 -9.79 -5.26
C LEU A 240 16.63 -11.28 -5.14
N GLU A 241 17.89 -11.61 -4.85
CA GLU A 241 18.28 -12.97 -4.50
C GLU A 241 17.92 -13.24 -3.03
N ARG A 242 17.32 -14.40 -2.76
CA ARG A 242 17.09 -14.83 -1.38
C ARG A 242 18.45 -15.20 -0.76
N PRO A 243 18.72 -14.81 0.50
CA PRO A 243 19.79 -15.46 1.25
C PRO A 243 19.48 -16.97 1.28
N SER A 244 20.48 -17.78 0.92
CA SER A 244 20.40 -19.23 1.08
C SER A 244 20.34 -19.53 2.57
N ASP A 245 19.19 -20.05 3.01
CA ASP A 245 19.01 -20.65 4.34
C ASP A 245 19.97 -21.82 4.56
#